data_AF-A0AA95F5F8-F1
#
_entry.id   AF-A0AA95F5F8-F1
#
_cell.length_a   1.000
_cell.length_b   1.000
_cell.length_c   1.000
_cell.angle_alpha   90.00
_cell.angle_beta   90.00
_cell.angle_gamma   90.00
#
_symmetry.space_group_name_H-M   'P 1'
#
loop_
_entity.id
_entity.type
_entity.pdbx_description
1 polymer ?
#
loop_
_entity_poly.entity_id
_entity_poly.type
_entity_poly.pdbx_seq_one_letter_code
_entity_poly.pdbx_strand_id
1 'polypeptide(L)'
;MKRRIVVAGIGLAMMLAGCNAPVERSNGEEAPQDGGWAAAPRISAVVRQGPGLVIRGDAPPGARVVLRGDQDTAFAAGADASGRFELYVGVMPAPLLLTPEVRIGQFPAPGPERLLLAGEPGGGDQTLLAAMLIEGGASRRLSPGPALDSVDGDGQGLVAAGRARPGVRVSVSTDGGATVEAVAGADGRWTAPLPGAGDRRMTIRAGGAVFIYPGPAGGAALGQIERVDQGWRLTRLLSPAARQTSWFPDAGRALSLTPN
;
A
#
# COMPACT_ATOMS: atom_id res chain seq x y z
N MET A 1 -9.40 -36.73 56.18
CA MET A 1 -9.63 -38.10 56.70
C MET A 1 -10.28 -38.94 55.61
N LYS A 2 -9.70 -40.10 55.34
CA LYS A 2 -10.09 -41.08 54.31
C LYS A 2 -11.50 -41.62 54.58
N ARG A 3 -12.27 -41.89 53.52
CA ARG A 3 -13.15 -43.08 53.47
C ARG A 3 -13.42 -43.46 52.01
N ARG A 4 -12.77 -44.55 51.61
CA ARG A 4 -13.07 -45.35 50.41
C ARG A 4 -14.31 -46.18 50.70
N ILE A 5 -15.24 -46.25 49.76
CA ILE A 5 -16.21 -47.34 49.68
C ILE A 5 -16.20 -47.83 48.23
N VAL A 6 -15.78 -49.09 48.08
CA VAL A 6 -15.90 -49.90 46.87
C VAL A 6 -17.12 -50.78 47.08
N VAL A 7 -18.04 -50.80 46.13
CA VAL A 7 -19.03 -51.87 45.99
C VAL A 7 -19.01 -52.33 44.54
N ALA A 8 -18.66 -53.59 44.35
CA ALA A 8 -18.82 -54.35 43.13
C ALA A 8 -20.18 -55.06 43.16
N GLY A 9 -20.86 -55.18 42.01
CA GLY A 9 -22.13 -55.90 41.93
C GLY A 9 -22.77 -55.94 40.54
N ILE A 10 -22.28 -56.87 39.71
CA ILE A 10 -23.05 -57.83 38.90
C ILE A 10 -24.17 -57.28 37.97
N GLY A 11 -23.83 -57.24 36.67
CA GLY A 11 -24.50 -57.98 35.58
C GLY A 11 -26.02 -57.82 35.33
N LEU A 12 -26.36 -57.23 34.18
CA LEU A 12 -27.40 -57.78 33.30
C LEU A 12 -27.17 -57.31 31.86
N ALA A 13 -26.85 -58.26 30.98
CA ALA A 13 -26.83 -58.06 29.54
C ALA A 13 -28.28 -58.13 29.00
N MET A 14 -28.74 -57.07 28.37
CA MET A 14 -29.84 -57.12 27.42
C MET A 14 -29.31 -56.68 26.06
N MET A 15 -29.10 -57.67 25.19
CA MET A 15 -28.92 -57.44 23.77
C MET A 15 -30.29 -57.14 23.15
N LEU A 16 -30.43 -55.92 22.63
CA LEU A 16 -31.43 -55.63 21.60
C LEU A 16 -30.66 -55.20 20.36
N ALA A 17 -30.67 -56.09 19.38
CA ALA A 17 -30.22 -55.85 18.03
C ALA A 17 -31.16 -54.82 17.38
N GLY A 18 -30.71 -53.57 17.31
CA GLY A 18 -31.26 -52.55 16.42
C GLY A 18 -30.29 -52.36 15.26
N CYS A 19 -30.63 -52.86 14.08
CA CYS A 19 -29.90 -52.58 12.85
C CYS A 19 -30.05 -51.10 12.51
N ASN A 20 -29.03 -50.30 12.80
CA ASN A 20 -28.77 -49.07 12.08
C ASN A 20 -27.37 -49.20 11.49
N ALA A 21 -27.31 -49.36 10.17
CA ALA A 21 -26.08 -49.19 9.42
C ALA A 21 -25.46 -47.85 9.84
N PRO A 22 -24.14 -47.76 10.08
CA PRO A 22 -23.51 -46.48 10.18
C PRO A 22 -23.76 -45.79 8.84
N VAL A 23 -24.48 -44.67 8.86
CA VAL A 23 -24.48 -43.74 7.73
C VAL A 23 -23.01 -43.40 7.54
N GLU A 24 -22.41 -43.98 6.49
CA GLU A 24 -21.20 -43.44 5.90
C GLU A 24 -21.54 -41.99 5.61
N ARG A 25 -21.11 -41.10 6.51
CA ARG A 25 -21.03 -39.70 6.19
C ARG A 25 -20.07 -39.69 5.03
N SER A 26 -20.59 -39.47 3.83
CA SER A 26 -19.78 -39.05 2.70
C SER A 26 -18.83 -38.02 3.27
N ASN A 27 -17.53 -38.30 3.23
CA ASN A 27 -16.51 -37.30 3.49
C ASN A 27 -16.88 -36.14 2.57
N GLY A 28 -17.53 -35.12 3.16
CA GLY A 28 -17.74 -33.86 2.49
C GLY A 28 -16.33 -33.40 2.20
N GLU A 29 -16.02 -33.40 0.91
CA GLU A 29 -14.73 -33.04 0.34
C GLU A 29 -14.17 -31.90 1.18
N GLU A 30 -13.18 -32.24 2.02
CA GLU A 30 -12.51 -31.28 2.86
C GLU A 30 -11.87 -30.32 1.86
N ALA A 31 -12.46 -29.13 1.74
CA ALA A 31 -12.00 -28.12 0.81
C ALA A 31 -10.47 -28.01 0.97
N PRO A 32 -9.69 -28.04 -0.13
CA PRO A 32 -8.25 -28.04 -0.02
C PRO A 32 -7.84 -26.87 0.86
N GLN A 33 -7.34 -27.17 2.06
CA GLN A 33 -6.58 -26.20 2.83
C GLN A 33 -5.23 -26.07 2.12
N ASP A 34 -5.25 -25.41 0.97
CA ASP A 34 -4.04 -24.88 0.39
C ASP A 34 -3.49 -23.90 1.43
N GLY A 35 -2.35 -24.28 2.02
CA GLY A 35 -1.58 -23.51 2.99
C GLY A 35 -0.98 -22.24 2.39
N GLY A 36 -1.81 -21.43 1.73
CA GLY A 36 -1.45 -20.14 1.17
C GLY A 36 -1.39 -19.13 2.29
N TRP A 37 -0.18 -18.70 2.64
CA TRP A 37 0.05 -17.47 3.39
C TRP A 37 -0.90 -16.39 2.87
N ALA A 38 -1.74 -15.82 3.73
CA ALA A 38 -2.71 -14.80 3.32
C ALA A 38 -1.96 -13.63 2.70
N ALA A 39 -2.03 -13.50 1.37
CA ALA A 39 -1.38 -12.40 0.67
C ALA A 39 -2.03 -11.08 1.11
N ALA A 40 -1.19 -10.09 1.39
CA ALA A 40 -1.67 -8.74 1.66
C ALA A 40 -2.53 -8.24 0.50
N PRO A 41 -3.57 -7.42 0.77
CA PRO A 41 -4.43 -6.94 -0.29
C PRO A 41 -3.63 -6.03 -1.21
N ARG A 42 -3.76 -6.24 -2.52
CA ARG A 42 -3.09 -5.44 -3.54
C ARG A 42 -3.99 -4.29 -3.96
N ILE A 43 -3.57 -3.07 -3.69
CA ILE A 43 -4.28 -1.87 -4.15
C ILE A 43 -3.81 -1.52 -5.56
N SER A 44 -4.78 -1.41 -6.47
CA SER A 44 -4.55 -1.15 -7.90
C SER A 44 -4.93 0.28 -8.29
N ALA A 45 -5.97 0.85 -7.69
CA ALA A 45 -6.44 2.20 -8.01
C ALA A 45 -7.13 2.87 -6.82
N VAL A 46 -7.10 4.21 -6.84
CA VAL A 46 -7.92 5.07 -6.00
C VAL A 46 -8.60 6.06 -6.93
N VAL A 47 -9.93 6.10 -6.89
CA VAL A 47 -10.76 6.89 -7.81
C VAL A 47 -11.70 7.75 -7.00
N ARG A 48 -11.94 8.98 -7.42
CA ARG A 48 -12.96 9.82 -6.83
C ARG A 48 -14.35 9.37 -7.26
N GLN A 49 -15.25 9.24 -6.31
CA GLN A 49 -16.65 8.92 -6.56
C GLN A 49 -17.53 9.87 -5.74
N GLY A 50 -18.13 10.84 -6.43
CA GLY A 50 -18.83 11.94 -5.78
C GLY A 50 -17.88 12.72 -4.85
N PRO A 51 -18.28 13.00 -3.60
CA PRO A 51 -17.44 13.73 -2.66
C PRO A 51 -16.36 12.85 -2.01
N GLY A 52 -16.42 11.53 -2.18
CA GLY A 52 -15.51 10.58 -1.54
C GLY A 52 -14.57 9.86 -2.50
N LEU A 53 -13.84 8.88 -1.95
CA LEU A 53 -12.92 8.02 -2.68
C LEU A 53 -13.38 6.56 -2.65
N VAL A 54 -13.16 5.86 -3.75
CA VAL A 54 -13.26 4.40 -3.86
C VAL A 54 -11.88 3.83 -4.14
N ILE A 55 -11.49 2.86 -3.33
CA ILE A 55 -10.23 2.12 -3.44
C ILE A 55 -10.54 0.76 -4.05
N ARG A 56 -9.78 0.40 -5.08
CA ARG A 56 -9.95 -0.84 -5.82
C ARG A 56 -8.71 -1.69 -5.75
N GLY A 57 -8.90 -3.00 -5.71
CA GLY A 57 -7.79 -3.93 -5.66
C GLY A 57 -8.21 -5.38 -5.72
N ASP A 58 -7.23 -6.22 -5.43
CA ASP A 58 -7.34 -7.67 -5.44
C ASP A 58 -6.91 -8.20 -4.06
N ALA A 59 -7.59 -9.22 -3.56
CA ALA A 59 -7.32 -9.92 -2.32
C ALA A 59 -7.79 -11.39 -2.45
N PRO A 60 -7.48 -12.30 -1.50
CA PRO A 60 -8.01 -13.64 -1.55
C PRO A 60 -9.56 -13.64 -1.66
N PRO A 61 -10.18 -14.47 -2.50
CA PRO A 61 -11.64 -14.50 -2.66
C PRO A 61 -12.38 -14.66 -1.32
N GLY A 62 -13.41 -13.85 -1.11
CA GLY A 62 -14.18 -13.83 0.15
C GLY A 62 -13.44 -13.22 1.36
N ALA A 63 -12.20 -12.77 1.20
CA ALA A 63 -11.46 -12.14 2.29
C ALA A 63 -12.05 -10.79 2.68
N ARG A 64 -11.94 -10.44 3.97
CA ARG A 64 -12.22 -9.09 4.44
C ARG A 64 -10.97 -8.24 4.32
N VAL A 65 -11.03 -7.22 3.47
CA VAL A 65 -10.00 -6.19 3.35
C VAL A 65 -10.30 -5.09 4.35
N VAL A 66 -9.29 -4.67 5.11
CA VAL A 66 -9.36 -3.56 6.06
C VAL A 66 -8.25 -2.57 5.75
N LEU A 67 -8.57 -1.27 5.66
CA LEU A 67 -7.60 -0.20 5.60
C LEU A 67 -7.61 0.53 6.93
N ARG A 68 -6.56 0.36 7.73
CA ARG A 68 -6.47 0.88 9.09
C ARG A 68 -5.59 2.12 9.17
N GLY A 69 -6.14 3.22 9.66
CA GLY A 69 -5.40 4.45 9.96
C GLY A 69 -4.95 4.51 11.42
N ASP A 70 -5.03 5.71 12.00
CA ASP A 70 -4.91 5.93 13.44
C ASP A 70 -6.07 5.27 14.23
N GLN A 71 -6.07 5.40 15.56
CA GLN A 71 -6.79 4.49 16.46
C GLN A 71 -8.30 4.31 16.16
N ASP A 72 -8.96 5.32 15.58
CA ASP A 72 -10.39 5.28 15.27
C ASP A 72 -10.70 5.24 13.77
N THR A 73 -9.68 5.27 12.90
CA THR A 73 -9.88 5.24 11.44
C THR A 73 -9.74 3.83 10.90
N ALA A 74 -10.84 3.25 10.42
CA ALA A 74 -10.80 2.01 9.67
C ALA A 74 -11.91 1.93 8.62
N PHE A 75 -11.54 1.42 7.45
CA PHE A 75 -12.47 1.13 6.36
C PHE A 75 -12.41 -0.35 6.04
N ALA A 76 -13.52 -0.96 5.64
CA ALA A 76 -13.54 -2.38 5.31
C ALA A 76 -14.49 -2.70 4.16
N ALA A 77 -14.10 -3.70 3.37
CA ALA A 77 -14.92 -4.28 2.32
C ALA A 77 -14.61 -5.79 2.20
N GLY A 78 -15.53 -6.54 1.62
CA GLY A 78 -15.28 -7.92 1.21
C GLY A 78 -14.71 -7.96 -0.21
N ALA A 79 -13.77 -8.88 -0.45
CA ALA A 79 -13.43 -9.30 -1.80
C ALA A 79 -14.50 -10.26 -2.32
N ASP A 80 -14.90 -10.10 -3.58
CA ASP A 80 -15.86 -10.96 -4.24
C ASP A 80 -15.29 -12.36 -4.55
N ALA A 81 -16.09 -13.19 -5.23
CA ALA A 81 -15.68 -14.55 -5.62
C ALA A 81 -14.49 -14.58 -6.60
N SER A 82 -14.22 -13.46 -7.30
CA SER A 82 -13.05 -13.30 -8.17
C SER A 82 -11.85 -12.67 -7.44
N GLY A 83 -11.97 -12.35 -6.15
CA GLY A 83 -10.94 -11.70 -5.35
C GLY A 83 -10.89 -10.19 -5.51
N ARG A 84 -11.86 -9.57 -6.19
CA ARG A 84 -11.89 -8.12 -6.40
C ARG A 84 -12.58 -7.43 -5.24
N PHE A 85 -12.05 -6.29 -4.80
CA PHE A 85 -12.72 -5.47 -3.80
C PHE A 85 -12.87 -4.02 -4.26
N GLU A 86 -13.96 -3.40 -3.81
CA GLU A 86 -14.17 -1.95 -3.83
C GLU A 86 -14.48 -1.47 -2.41
N LEU A 87 -13.75 -0.46 -1.94
CA LEU A 87 -13.85 0.06 -0.58
C LEU A 87 -14.03 1.57 -0.62
N TYR A 88 -15.12 2.05 -0.02
CA TYR A 88 -15.44 3.48 0.05
C TYR A 88 -14.84 4.12 1.31
N VAL A 89 -14.03 5.17 1.12
CA VAL A 89 -13.39 5.94 2.20
C VAL A 89 -14.21 7.17 2.57
N GLY A 90 -15.12 7.61 1.71
CA GLY A 90 -15.86 8.86 1.91
C GLY A 90 -15.01 10.10 1.73
N VAL A 91 -15.51 11.23 2.23
CA VAL A 91 -14.83 12.53 2.20
C VAL A 91 -13.65 12.46 3.17
N MET A 92 -12.47 12.89 2.72
CA MET A 92 -11.29 13.01 3.57
C MET A 92 -11.20 14.43 4.13
N PRO A 93 -11.39 14.65 5.45
CA PRO A 93 -11.21 15.96 6.05
C PRO A 93 -9.73 16.32 6.25
N ALA A 94 -8.84 15.31 6.25
CA ALA A 94 -7.40 15.44 6.41
C ALA A 94 -6.68 14.32 5.62
N PRO A 95 -5.37 14.45 5.37
CA PRO A 95 -4.57 13.36 4.83
C PRO A 95 -4.62 12.10 5.71
N LEU A 96 -4.64 10.93 5.08
CA LEU A 96 -4.69 9.63 5.73
C LEU A 96 -3.46 8.79 5.36
N LEU A 97 -2.89 8.13 6.36
CA LEU A 97 -1.93 7.05 6.17
C LEU A 97 -2.58 5.75 6.64
N LEU A 98 -2.83 4.83 5.71
CA LEU A 98 -3.58 3.61 5.95
C LEU A 98 -2.70 2.36 5.76
N THR A 99 -2.87 1.39 6.65
CA THR A 99 -2.27 0.05 6.56
C THR A 99 -3.28 -0.89 5.94
N PRO A 100 -3.02 -1.45 4.74
CA PRO A 100 -3.87 -2.47 4.16
C PRO A 100 -3.70 -3.80 4.90
N GLU A 101 -4.79 -4.43 5.28
CA GLU A 101 -4.83 -5.70 6.00
C GLU A 101 -5.83 -6.65 5.33
N VAL A 102 -5.49 -7.93 5.30
CA VAL A 102 -6.47 -9.00 5.04
C VAL A 102 -6.80 -9.69 6.36
N ARG A 103 -8.09 -9.94 6.60
CA ARG A 103 -8.55 -10.74 7.73
C ARG A 103 -9.23 -12.00 7.20
N ILE A 104 -8.55 -13.13 7.39
CA ILE A 104 -9.09 -14.48 7.18
C ILE A 104 -9.15 -15.12 8.58
N GLY A 105 -10.36 -15.44 9.05
CA GLY A 105 -10.56 -15.86 10.44
C GLY A 105 -10.23 -14.76 11.45
N GLN A 106 -9.52 -15.10 12.53
CA GLN A 106 -9.29 -14.20 13.66
C GLN A 106 -8.00 -13.35 13.56
N PHE A 107 -7.04 -13.76 12.72
CA PHE A 107 -5.72 -13.11 12.66
C PHE A 107 -5.63 -12.09 11.52
N PRO A 108 -5.28 -10.82 11.80
CA PRO A 108 -4.98 -9.86 10.75
C PRO A 108 -3.60 -10.14 10.14
N ALA A 109 -3.51 -10.08 8.81
CA ALA A 109 -2.27 -10.09 8.06
C ALA A 109 -2.01 -8.68 7.50
N PRO A 110 -1.17 -7.85 8.15
CA PRO A 110 -0.86 -6.51 7.65
C PRO A 110 0.01 -6.58 6.40
N GLY A 111 -0.25 -5.69 5.46
CA GLY A 111 0.56 -5.47 4.28
C GLY A 111 1.86 -4.73 4.60
N PRO A 112 2.94 -4.97 3.82
CA PRO A 112 4.20 -4.27 3.98
C PRO A 112 4.12 -2.80 3.51
N GLU A 113 3.18 -2.49 2.61
CA GLU A 113 3.00 -1.14 2.07
C GLU A 113 2.05 -0.30 2.94
N ARG A 114 2.13 1.02 2.79
CA ARG A 114 1.14 1.95 3.37
C ARG A 114 0.46 2.71 2.24
N LEU A 115 -0.85 2.88 2.31
CA LEU A 115 -1.58 3.76 1.41
C LEU A 115 -1.58 5.18 1.97
N LEU A 116 -0.95 6.10 1.27
CA LEU A 116 -1.04 7.53 1.50
C LEU A 116 -2.19 8.11 0.68
N LEU A 117 -3.11 8.80 1.34
CA LEU A 117 -4.14 9.62 0.71
C LEU A 117 -3.98 11.06 1.21
N ALA A 118 -3.86 12.01 0.30
CA ALA A 118 -3.78 13.42 0.63
C ALA A 118 -4.44 14.26 -0.46
N GLY A 119 -4.88 15.46 -0.13
CA GLY A 119 -5.46 16.36 -1.10
C GLY A 119 -6.07 17.57 -0.42
N GLU A 120 -6.28 18.61 -1.21
CA GLU A 120 -6.94 19.83 -0.74
C GLU A 120 -8.45 19.56 -0.53
N PRO A 121 -9.06 20.02 0.58
CA PRO A 121 -10.50 19.92 0.79
C PRO A 121 -11.28 20.55 -0.37
N GLY A 122 -12.23 19.81 -0.95
CA GLY A 122 -13.01 20.26 -2.10
C GLY A 122 -12.24 20.29 -3.44
N GLY A 123 -10.97 19.90 -3.45
CA GLY A 123 -10.18 19.78 -4.68
C GLY A 123 -10.61 18.59 -5.54
N GLY A 124 -10.40 18.70 -6.85
CA GLY A 124 -10.74 17.65 -7.83
C GLY A 124 -9.74 16.49 -7.87
N ASP A 125 -9.73 15.74 -8.96
CA ASP A 125 -8.80 14.61 -9.14
C ASP A 125 -7.34 15.06 -9.31
N GLN A 126 -7.11 16.28 -9.81
CA GLN A 126 -5.77 16.82 -10.02
C GLN A 126 -5.04 17.16 -8.73
N THR A 127 -5.77 17.43 -7.64
CA THR A 127 -5.21 17.76 -6.33
C THR A 127 -5.17 16.55 -5.40
N LEU A 128 -5.69 15.40 -5.84
CA LEU A 128 -5.66 14.15 -5.08
C LEU A 128 -4.29 13.47 -5.26
N LEU A 129 -3.62 13.24 -4.14
CA LEU A 129 -2.55 12.27 -4.04
C LEU A 129 -3.10 10.96 -3.46
N ALA A 130 -2.95 9.89 -4.23
CA ALA A 130 -3.03 8.53 -3.73
C ALA A 130 -1.73 7.81 -4.10
N ALA A 131 -1.06 7.18 -3.14
CA ALA A 131 0.19 6.48 -3.39
C ALA A 131 0.38 5.29 -2.43
N MET A 132 0.99 4.21 -2.92
CA MET A 132 1.54 3.17 -2.07
C MET A 132 2.97 3.53 -1.68
N LEU A 133 3.25 3.57 -0.38
CA LEU A 133 4.58 3.75 0.17
C LEU A 133 5.23 2.37 0.34
N ILE A 134 6.41 2.21 -0.26
CA ILE A 134 7.16 0.96 -0.27
C ILE A 134 8.41 1.14 0.59
N GLU A 135 8.57 0.31 1.61
CA GLU A 135 9.75 0.37 2.49
C GLU A 135 11.01 -0.03 1.74
N GLY A 136 12.04 0.83 1.82
CA GLY A 136 13.32 0.60 1.13
C GLY A 136 13.25 0.66 -0.40
N GLY A 137 12.11 1.04 -0.97
CA GLY A 137 11.89 1.08 -2.41
C GLY A 137 11.22 2.38 -2.88
N ALA A 138 11.04 2.49 -4.19
CA ALA A 138 10.33 3.60 -4.80
C ALA A 138 8.83 3.50 -4.52
N SER A 139 8.24 4.58 -4.01
CA SER A 139 6.80 4.68 -3.82
C SER A 139 6.05 4.67 -5.15
N ARG A 140 4.81 4.16 -5.14
CA ARG A 140 3.98 4.00 -6.34
C ARG A 140 2.77 4.90 -6.28
N ARG A 141 2.78 6.00 -7.04
CA ARG A 141 1.60 6.86 -7.20
C ARG A 141 0.47 6.12 -7.92
N LEU A 142 -0.73 6.18 -7.37
CA LEU A 142 -1.97 5.62 -7.90
C LEU A 142 -2.85 6.69 -8.56
N SER A 143 -2.76 7.94 -8.11
CA SER A 143 -3.50 9.06 -8.71
C SER A 143 -2.84 9.59 -10.00
N PRO A 144 -3.57 10.36 -10.82
CA PRO A 144 -2.97 11.18 -11.87
C PRO A 144 -1.85 12.09 -11.30
N GLY A 145 -0.88 12.44 -12.14
CA GLY A 145 0.26 13.25 -11.71
C GLY A 145 1.23 13.54 -12.85
N PRO A 146 2.34 14.22 -12.56
CA PRO A 146 3.34 14.58 -13.55
C PRO A 146 4.21 13.36 -13.95
N ALA A 147 5.15 13.57 -14.87
CA ALA A 147 6.05 12.51 -15.33
C ALA A 147 6.92 11.91 -14.21
N LEU A 148 7.25 12.70 -13.18
CA LEU A 148 7.89 12.24 -11.94
C LEU A 148 6.81 11.94 -10.91
N ASP A 149 6.64 10.67 -10.54
CA ASP A 149 5.64 10.25 -9.57
C ASP A 149 6.10 10.50 -8.13
N SER A 150 7.31 10.04 -7.79
CA SER A 150 7.90 10.17 -6.46
C SER A 150 9.41 10.32 -6.49
N VAL A 151 9.93 10.84 -5.37
CA VAL A 151 11.33 10.75 -4.98
C VAL A 151 11.35 10.17 -3.57
N ASP A 152 12.06 9.06 -3.40
CA ASP A 152 12.19 8.37 -2.14
C ASP A 152 13.66 8.36 -1.68
N GLY A 153 13.90 8.67 -0.40
CA GLY A 153 15.24 8.79 0.18
C GLY A 153 15.33 8.26 1.59
N ASP A 154 16.46 7.65 1.94
CA ASP A 154 16.73 7.05 3.26
C ASP A 154 17.91 7.72 3.99
N GLY A 155 18.41 8.83 3.44
CA GLY A 155 19.62 9.52 3.89
C GLY A 155 20.92 9.01 3.28
N GLN A 156 20.93 7.82 2.68
CA GLN A 156 22.10 7.24 1.99
C GLN A 156 21.98 7.35 0.47
N GLY A 157 20.78 7.17 -0.06
CA GLY A 157 20.50 7.27 -1.47
C GLY A 157 19.14 7.88 -1.77
N LEU A 158 18.94 8.15 -3.06
CA LEU A 158 17.67 8.60 -3.61
C LEU A 158 17.27 7.70 -4.77
N VAL A 159 15.98 7.43 -4.87
CA VAL A 159 15.36 6.79 -6.03
C VAL A 159 14.22 7.66 -6.53
N ALA A 160 14.22 7.94 -7.83
CA ALA A 160 13.10 8.58 -8.51
C ALA A 160 12.24 7.50 -9.19
N ALA A 161 10.92 7.68 -9.17
CA ALA A 161 10.01 6.88 -9.97
C ALA A 161 9.02 7.77 -10.69
N GLY A 162 8.49 7.29 -11.81
CA GLY A 162 7.58 8.07 -12.62
C GLY A 162 6.89 7.27 -13.70
N ARG A 163 6.26 8.00 -14.61
CA ARG A 163 5.49 7.47 -15.74
C ARG A 163 6.00 8.01 -17.06
N ALA A 164 5.96 7.18 -18.09
CA ALA A 164 6.13 7.55 -19.49
C ALA A 164 5.42 6.52 -20.38
N ARG A 165 5.37 6.76 -21.70
CA ARG A 165 4.84 5.75 -22.62
C ARG A 165 5.68 4.47 -22.51
N PRO A 166 5.09 3.27 -22.57
CA PRO A 166 5.84 2.01 -22.51
C PRO A 166 7.00 1.97 -23.52
N GLY A 167 8.15 1.48 -23.07
CA GLY A 167 9.38 1.39 -23.87
C GLY A 167 10.14 2.69 -24.07
N VAL A 168 9.60 3.85 -23.65
CA VAL A 168 10.28 5.13 -23.78
C VAL A 168 11.39 5.25 -22.74
N ARG A 169 12.54 5.77 -23.20
CA ARG A 169 13.66 6.14 -22.33
C ARG A 169 13.42 7.53 -21.74
N VAL A 170 13.64 7.65 -20.43
CA VAL A 170 13.52 8.87 -19.65
C VAL A 170 14.88 9.21 -19.07
N SER A 171 15.41 10.35 -19.46
CA SER A 171 16.61 10.93 -18.87
C SER A 171 16.25 11.62 -17.56
N VAL A 172 16.95 11.26 -16.48
CA VAL A 172 16.77 11.83 -15.14
C VAL A 172 18.11 12.41 -14.68
N SER A 173 18.12 13.68 -14.29
CA SER A 173 19.34 14.34 -13.79
C SER A 173 19.05 15.20 -12.57
N THR A 174 20.06 15.35 -11.71
CA THR A 174 20.00 16.18 -10.51
C THR A 174 21.10 17.23 -10.51
N ASP A 175 20.85 18.35 -9.83
CA ASP A 175 21.91 19.34 -9.62
C ASP A 175 22.96 18.77 -8.64
N GLY A 176 24.13 18.40 -9.20
CA GLY A 176 25.26 17.83 -8.44
C GLY A 176 25.33 16.30 -8.43
N GLY A 177 24.48 15.61 -9.18
CA GLY A 177 24.54 14.15 -9.37
C GLY A 177 24.77 13.74 -10.83
N ALA A 178 24.81 12.42 -11.07
CA ALA A 178 24.91 11.88 -12.42
C ALA A 178 23.57 11.98 -13.17
N THR A 179 23.64 12.00 -14.51
CA THR A 179 22.47 11.75 -15.36
C THR A 179 22.31 10.25 -15.53
N VAL A 180 21.09 9.77 -15.35
CA VAL A 180 20.73 8.36 -15.49
C VAL A 180 19.61 8.21 -16.51
N GLU A 181 19.62 7.10 -17.23
CA GLU A 181 18.58 6.74 -18.19
C GLU A 181 17.75 5.59 -17.61
N ALA A 182 16.44 5.80 -17.53
CA ALA A 182 15.48 4.75 -17.16
C ALA A 182 14.57 4.44 -18.34
N VAL A 183 14.10 3.20 -18.45
CA VAL A 183 13.16 2.80 -19.50
C VAL A 183 11.81 2.51 -18.83
N ALA A 184 10.74 3.08 -19.38
CA ALA A 184 9.40 2.76 -18.92
C ALA A 184 9.03 1.33 -19.30
N GLY A 185 8.60 0.55 -18.32
CA GLY A 185 8.09 -0.80 -18.50
C GLY A 185 6.79 -0.84 -19.29
N ALA A 186 6.27 -2.05 -19.49
CA ALA A 186 5.00 -2.28 -20.19
C ALA A 186 3.80 -1.60 -19.49
N ASP A 187 3.89 -1.41 -18.17
CA ASP A 187 2.91 -0.69 -17.35
C ASP A 187 3.08 0.84 -17.40
N GLY A 188 4.03 1.33 -18.20
CA GLY A 188 4.34 2.75 -18.35
C GLY A 188 5.09 3.35 -17.16
N ARG A 189 5.62 2.54 -16.23
CA ARG A 189 6.37 3.02 -15.06
C ARG A 189 7.87 2.89 -15.26
N TRP A 190 8.63 3.81 -14.68
CA TRP A 190 10.08 3.75 -14.63
C TRP A 190 10.58 4.03 -13.22
N THR A 191 11.77 3.51 -12.91
CA THR A 191 12.49 3.75 -11.65
C THR A 191 13.96 4.04 -11.99
N ALA A 192 14.54 5.03 -11.31
CA ALA A 192 15.89 5.51 -11.54
C ALA A 192 16.60 5.76 -10.21
N PRO A 193 17.64 4.98 -9.84
CA PRO A 193 18.50 5.36 -8.73
C PRO A 193 19.25 6.64 -9.09
N LEU A 194 19.45 7.53 -8.11
CA LEU A 194 20.12 8.83 -8.30
C LEU A 194 21.48 8.84 -7.60
N PRO A 195 22.51 8.17 -8.17
CA PRO A 195 23.82 8.07 -7.53
C PRO A 195 24.48 9.45 -7.40
N GLY A 196 25.12 9.68 -6.25
CA GLY A 196 25.79 10.94 -5.92
C GLY A 196 24.83 12.08 -5.52
N ALA A 197 23.51 11.89 -5.63
CA ALA A 197 22.53 12.83 -5.13
C ALA A 197 22.36 12.63 -3.62
N GLY A 198 22.70 13.65 -2.82
CA GLY A 198 22.48 13.61 -1.37
C GLY A 198 21.00 13.84 -1.02
N ASP A 199 20.50 13.25 0.06
CA ASP A 199 19.12 13.44 0.53
C ASP A 199 18.89 14.84 1.13
N ARG A 200 18.82 15.85 0.25
CA ARG A 200 18.68 17.28 0.56
C ARG A 200 17.92 17.98 -0.56
N ARG A 201 17.54 19.24 -0.31
CA ARG A 201 16.93 20.09 -1.33
C ARG A 201 17.78 20.14 -2.61
N MET A 202 17.15 19.89 -3.76
CA MET A 202 17.81 19.94 -5.07
C MET A 202 16.79 20.06 -6.23
N THR A 203 17.30 20.42 -7.40
CA THR A 203 16.55 20.31 -8.65
C THR A 203 16.69 18.91 -9.23
N ILE A 204 15.57 18.38 -9.73
CA ILE A 204 15.50 17.13 -10.50
C ILE A 204 14.87 17.45 -11.85
N ARG A 205 15.49 16.99 -12.94
CA ARG A 205 14.94 17.05 -14.29
C ARG A 205 14.54 15.65 -14.70
N ALA A 206 13.29 15.47 -15.09
CA ALA A 206 12.77 14.18 -15.53
C ALA A 206 11.60 14.41 -16.51
N GLY A 207 11.55 13.61 -17.59
CA GLY A 207 10.41 13.64 -18.52
C GLY A 207 10.12 15.01 -19.14
N GLY A 208 11.16 15.81 -19.41
CA GLY A 208 11.02 17.15 -20.00
C GLY A 208 10.57 18.24 -19.02
N ALA A 209 10.51 17.94 -17.72
CA ALA A 209 10.10 18.88 -16.69
C ALA A 209 11.13 19.00 -15.57
N VAL A 210 11.04 20.09 -14.82
CA VAL A 210 11.88 20.45 -13.68
C VAL A 210 11.07 20.39 -12.40
N PHE A 211 11.64 19.76 -11.39
CA PHE A 211 11.06 19.54 -10.07
C PHE A 211 12.05 20.00 -9.01
N ILE A 212 11.54 20.48 -7.88
CA ILE A 212 12.37 20.84 -6.72
C ILE A 212 12.06 19.85 -5.60
N TYR A 213 12.97 18.89 -5.40
CA TYR A 213 12.90 17.99 -4.26
C TYR A 213 13.19 18.79 -2.98
N PRO A 214 12.32 18.75 -1.95
CA PRO A 214 12.50 19.54 -0.74
C PRO A 214 13.49 18.93 0.26
N GLY A 215 13.86 17.66 0.10
CA GLY A 215 14.61 16.92 1.12
C GLY A 215 13.73 16.38 2.26
N PRO A 216 14.36 15.69 3.23
CA PRO A 216 13.66 15.06 4.34
C PRO A 216 13.01 16.09 5.26
N ALA A 217 11.98 15.67 6.00
CA ALA A 217 11.34 16.51 7.01
C ALA A 217 12.29 16.80 8.17
N GLY A 218 12.15 17.99 8.77
CA GLY A 218 12.81 18.29 10.04
C GLY A 218 12.19 17.48 11.19
N GLY A 219 12.86 17.45 12.35
CA GLY A 219 12.47 16.60 13.48
C GLY A 219 11.02 16.76 13.93
N ALA A 220 10.49 17.99 13.97
CA ALA A 220 9.11 18.28 14.38
C ALA A 220 8.04 17.74 13.42
N ALA A 221 8.42 17.41 12.19
CA ALA A 221 7.53 16.97 11.12
C ALA A 221 7.69 15.48 10.78
N LEU A 222 8.48 14.73 11.56
CA LEU A 222 8.60 13.29 11.39
C LEU A 222 7.24 12.60 11.60
N GLY A 223 6.90 11.70 10.68
CA GLY A 223 5.60 11.00 10.66
C GLY A 223 4.43 11.85 10.16
N GLN A 224 4.60 13.15 9.90
CA GLN A 224 3.55 14.03 9.41
C GLN A 224 3.47 14.01 7.89
N ILE A 225 2.24 14.02 7.37
CA ILE A 225 1.98 14.22 5.95
C ILE A 225 1.91 15.72 5.72
N GLU A 226 2.88 16.27 5.00
CA GLU A 226 3.04 17.71 4.84
C GLU A 226 2.86 18.15 3.39
N ARG A 227 2.20 19.28 3.21
CA ARG A 227 2.29 20.07 1.98
C ARG A 227 3.60 20.85 2.02
N VAL A 228 4.47 20.65 1.03
CA VAL A 228 5.76 21.35 0.95
C VAL A 228 6.08 21.68 -0.51
N ASP A 229 6.38 22.96 -0.75
CA ASP A 229 6.53 23.51 -2.09
C ASP A 229 5.33 23.14 -2.99
N GLN A 230 5.56 22.47 -4.12
CA GLN A 230 4.54 21.98 -5.05
C GLN A 230 4.41 20.46 -4.95
N GLY A 231 4.12 19.95 -3.75
CA GLY A 231 3.93 18.52 -3.54
C GLY A 231 3.61 18.14 -2.11
N TRP A 232 3.50 16.83 -1.90
CA TRP A 232 3.32 16.23 -0.58
C TRP A 232 4.57 15.48 -0.16
N ARG A 233 4.92 15.55 1.12
CA ARG A 233 6.02 14.82 1.72
C ARG A 233 5.56 14.05 2.94
N LEU A 234 6.15 12.87 3.15
CA LEU A 234 6.11 12.16 4.42
C LEU A 234 7.50 11.60 4.71
N THR A 235 8.02 11.83 5.91
CA THR A 235 9.23 11.16 6.40
C THR A 235 8.88 10.19 7.52
N ARG A 236 8.98 8.88 7.25
CA ARG A 236 8.66 7.80 8.18
C ARG A 236 9.91 7.31 8.88
N LEU A 237 9.77 6.95 10.16
CA LEU A 237 10.75 6.11 10.84
C LEU A 237 10.39 4.65 10.57
N LEU A 238 11.30 3.89 9.97
CA LEU A 238 11.15 2.45 9.76
C LEU A 238 11.72 1.67 10.95
N SER A 239 12.70 2.28 11.64
CA SER A 239 13.26 1.81 12.90
C SER A 239 13.85 3.01 13.66
N PRO A 240 14.37 2.85 14.89
CA PRO A 240 15.08 3.92 15.58
C PRO A 240 16.30 4.47 14.82
N ALA A 241 16.89 3.69 13.91
CA ALA A 241 18.07 4.05 13.13
C ALA A 241 17.79 4.28 11.64
N ALA A 242 16.60 3.96 11.15
CA ALA A 242 16.26 4.02 9.73
C ALA A 242 15.04 4.90 9.50
N ARG A 243 15.13 5.77 8.50
CA ARG A 243 14.03 6.60 8.02
C ARG A 243 13.86 6.46 6.52
N GLN A 244 12.69 6.81 6.03
CA GLN A 244 12.44 6.98 4.61
C GLN A 244 11.55 8.20 4.37
N THR A 245 12.01 9.12 3.55
CA THR A 245 11.25 10.23 3.00
C THR A 245 10.66 9.81 1.66
N SER A 246 9.38 10.10 1.46
CA SER A 246 8.69 9.98 0.18
C SER A 246 8.12 11.35 -0.17
N TRP A 247 8.48 11.89 -1.33
CA TRP A 247 7.97 13.15 -1.85
C TRP A 247 7.26 12.96 -3.18
N PHE A 248 6.13 13.62 -3.35
CA PHE A 248 5.21 13.48 -4.46
C PHE A 248 4.90 14.86 -5.05
N PRO A 249 5.50 15.24 -6.19
CA PRO A 249 5.22 16.53 -6.83
C PRO A 249 3.79 16.60 -7.38
N ASP A 250 3.20 17.80 -7.39
CA ASP A 250 1.93 18.06 -8.08
C ASP A 250 2.13 18.26 -9.57
N ALA A 251 3.15 19.05 -9.93
CA ALA A 251 3.49 19.41 -11.30
C ALA A 251 4.99 19.67 -11.44
N GLY A 252 5.49 19.51 -12.66
CA GLY A 252 6.83 19.94 -13.04
C GLY A 252 6.75 21.17 -13.94
N ARG A 253 7.72 22.06 -13.83
CA ARG A 253 7.85 23.18 -14.79
C ARG A 253 8.43 22.64 -16.09
N ALA A 254 7.74 22.84 -17.21
CA ALA A 254 8.25 22.42 -18.52
C ALA A 254 9.61 23.08 -18.80
N LEU A 255 10.54 22.30 -19.34
CA LEU A 255 11.79 22.84 -19.88
C LEU A 255 11.45 23.66 -21.13
N SER A 256 11.76 24.95 -21.11
CA SER A 256 11.61 25.80 -22.29
C SER A 256 12.55 25.29 -23.38
N LEU A 257 11.99 24.75 -24.47
CA LEU A 257 12.72 24.55 -25.70
C LEU A 257 12.86 25.94 -26.34
N THR A 258 13.91 26.68 -26.01
CA THR A 258 14.34 27.79 -26.89
C THR A 258 14.82 27.17 -28.20
N PRO A 259 14.17 27.45 -29.34
CA PRO A 259 14.78 27.15 -30.62
C PRO A 259 15.97 28.11 -30.78
N ASN A 260 17.16 27.56 -31.05
CA ASN A 260 18.25 28.31 -31.66
C ASN A 260 17.89 28.68 -33.10
#